data_AF-A0A7J2TWK5-F1
#
_entry.id   AF-A0A7J2TWK5-F1
#
_cell.length_a   1.000
_cell.length_b   1.000
_cell.length_c   1.000
_cell.angle_alpha   90.00
_cell.angle_beta   90.00
_cell.angle_gamma   90.00
#
_symmetry.space_group_name_H-M   'P 1'
#
loop_
_entity.id
_entity.type
_entity.pdbx_description
1 polymer ?
#
loop_
_entity_poly.entity_id
_entity_poly.type
_entity_poly.pdbx_seq_one_letter_code
_entity_poly.pdbx_strand_id
1 'polypeptide(L)'
;MKSMEVVKVKGDDKAALIEVRDETFTLTSAIEEQLWEDKNVSEAASFREHPYLSEPKIWVKVEKGNIKEALENAAESLIEITREFREKFKKAL
;
A
#
# COMPACT_ATOMS: atom_id res chain seq x y z
N MET A 1 -9.74 11.07 -17.98
CA MET A 1 -9.11 10.77 -16.68
C MET A 1 -8.24 9.57 -16.88
N LYS A 2 -6.94 9.66 -16.58
CA LYS A 2 -6.14 8.44 -16.45
C LYS A 2 -6.63 7.70 -15.21
N SER A 3 -6.79 6.39 -15.32
CA SER A 3 -7.13 5.51 -14.21
C SER A 3 -5.84 5.00 -13.58
N MET A 4 -5.77 5.00 -12.25
CA MET A 4 -4.67 4.39 -11.49
C MET A 4 -4.30 3.02 -12.08
N GLU A 5 -2.99 2.76 -12.20
CA GLU A 5 -2.44 1.49 -12.66
C GLU A 5 -1.49 0.92 -11.60
N VAL A 6 -1.59 -0.38 -11.33
CA VAL A 6 -0.71 -1.10 -10.39
C VAL A 6 0.17 -2.06 -11.18
N VAL A 7 1.49 -1.89 -11.11
CA VAL A 7 2.45 -2.67 -11.91
C VAL A 7 3.48 -3.34 -11.01
N LYS A 8 3.63 -4.66 -11.13
CA LYS A 8 4.75 -5.37 -10.51
C LYS A 8 6.02 -5.12 -11.32
N VAL A 9 6.93 -4.30 -10.81
CA VAL A 9 8.18 -3.91 -11.47
C VAL A 9 9.18 -5.06 -11.45
N LYS A 10 9.33 -5.72 -10.29
CA LYS A 10 10.21 -6.87 -10.09
C LYS A 10 9.77 -7.71 -8.90
N GLY A 11 10.23 -8.95 -8.87
CA GLY A 11 10.00 -9.86 -7.75
C GLY A 11 9.03 -10.99 -8.04
N ASP A 12 8.70 -11.73 -7.00
CA ASP A 12 7.93 -12.96 -7.02
C ASP A 12 6.80 -12.92 -5.96
N ASP A 13 6.26 -14.07 -5.61
CA ASP A 13 5.14 -14.17 -4.67
C ASP A 13 5.55 -13.94 -3.21
N LYS A 14 6.86 -13.85 -2.91
CA LYS A 14 7.40 -13.63 -1.56
C LYS A 14 7.96 -12.23 -1.36
N ALA A 15 8.48 -11.61 -2.41
CA ALA A 15 8.95 -10.24 -2.36
C ALA A 15 8.75 -9.54 -3.70
N ALA A 16 8.21 -8.32 -3.71
CA ALA A 16 8.12 -7.54 -4.93
C ALA A 16 8.18 -6.04 -4.71
N LEU A 17 8.59 -5.35 -5.77
CA LEU A 17 8.47 -3.91 -5.93
C LEU A 17 7.26 -3.63 -6.82
N ILE A 18 6.28 -2.91 -6.28
CA ILE A 18 5.05 -2.51 -6.95
C ILE A 18 5.09 -1.02 -7.23
N GLU A 19 4.87 -0.61 -8.47
CA GLU A 19 4.69 0.78 -8.88
C GLU A 19 3.20 1.10 -8.96
N VAL A 20 2.78 2.22 -8.36
CA VAL A 20 1.40 2.68 -8.36
C VAL A 20 1.36 3.99 -9.14
N ARG A 21 0.88 3.94 -10.38
CA ARG A 21 0.94 5.06 -11.33
C ARG A 21 -0.26 5.97 -11.20
N ASP A 22 -0.04 7.23 -11.56
CA ASP A 22 -1.03 8.31 -11.48
C ASP A 22 -1.52 8.54 -10.03
N GLU A 23 -0.67 8.22 -9.05
CA GLU A 23 -0.93 8.36 -7.62
C GLU A 23 0.25 9.04 -6.90
N THR A 24 0.04 9.40 -5.64
CA THR A 24 1.07 10.07 -4.83
C THR A 24 1.54 9.20 -3.67
N PHE A 25 2.67 9.59 -3.07
CA PHE A 25 3.24 8.92 -1.91
C PHE A 25 2.26 8.83 -0.72
N THR A 26 1.23 9.68 -0.67
CA THR A 26 0.20 9.59 0.37
C THR A 26 -0.48 8.22 0.39
N LEU A 27 -0.87 7.68 -0.77
CA LEU A 27 -1.53 6.38 -0.83
C LEU A 27 -0.55 5.26 -0.48
N THR A 28 0.65 5.27 -1.05
CA THR A 28 1.63 4.21 -0.83
C THR A 28 2.19 4.19 0.59
N SER A 29 2.33 5.35 1.25
CA SER A 29 2.69 5.43 2.67
C SER A 29 1.56 4.91 3.56
N ALA A 30 0.29 5.20 3.26
CA ALA A 30 -0.82 4.65 4.02
C ALA A 30 -0.89 3.11 3.91
N ILE A 31 -0.62 2.56 2.72
CA ILE A 31 -0.54 1.11 2.53
C ILE A 31 0.68 0.51 3.25
N GLU A 32 1.84 1.17 3.21
CA GLU A 32 3.02 0.74 3.96
C GLU A 32 2.72 0.62 5.46
N GLU A 33 2.05 1.62 6.04
CA GLU A 33 1.64 1.58 7.45
C GLU A 33 0.74 0.37 7.75
N GLN A 34 -0.21 0.05 6.87
CA GLN A 34 -1.07 -1.12 7.05
C GLN A 34 -0.33 -2.45 6.86
N LEU A 35 0.67 -2.51 5.96
CA LEU A 35 1.49 -3.70 5.77
C LEU A 35 2.30 -4.05 7.03
N TRP A 36 2.74 -3.05 7.79
CA TRP A 36 3.47 -3.26 9.03
C TRP A 36 2.62 -3.88 10.16
N GLU A 37 1.29 -3.83 10.06
CA GLU A 37 0.38 -4.48 11.01
C GLU A 37 0.24 -6.00 10.75
N ASP A 38 0.58 -6.48 9.55
CA ASP A 38 0.60 -7.91 9.26
C ASP A 38 1.90 -8.55 9.76
N LYS A 39 1.79 -9.35 10.83
CA LYS A 39 2.90 -10.12 11.42
C LYS A 39 3.64 -11.05 10.43
N ASN A 40 3.06 -11.35 9.27
CA ASN A 40 3.69 -12.18 8.25
C ASN A 40 4.51 -11.34 7.25
N VAL A 41 4.41 -10.01 7.28
CA VAL A 41 5.24 -9.09 6.52
C VAL A 41 6.55 -8.86 7.29
N SER A 42 7.68 -9.12 6.62
CA SER A 42 9.02 -8.90 7.18
C SER A 42 9.65 -7.59 6.75
N GLU A 43 9.29 -7.08 5.56
CA GLU A 43 9.76 -5.80 5.05
C GLU A 43 8.60 -5.09 4.34
N ALA A 44 8.37 -3.82 4.68
CA ALA A 44 7.50 -2.92 3.93
C ALA A 44 8.18 -1.55 3.82
N ALA A 45 8.15 -0.96 2.64
CA ALA A 45 8.70 0.38 2.42
C ALA A 45 8.00 1.08 1.26
N SER A 46 7.68 2.37 1.43
CA SER A 46 7.32 3.24 0.32
C SER A 46 8.56 4.00 -0.19
N PHE A 47 8.75 4.00 -1.51
CA PHE A 47 9.90 4.63 -2.15
C PHE A 47 9.51 5.89 -2.91
N ARG A 48 10.42 6.86 -2.81
CA ARG A 48 10.44 8.06 -3.64
C ARG A 48 11.83 8.20 -4.25
N GLU A 49 12.03 7.64 -5.44
CA GLU A 49 13.31 7.72 -6.15
C GLU A 49 13.67 9.17 -6.49
N HIS A 50 12.69 9.95 -6.99
CA HIS A 50 12.81 11.39 -7.18
C HIS A 50 11.52 12.12 -6.83
N PRO A 51 11.57 13.25 -6.11
CA PRO A 51 10.36 13.89 -5.58
C PRO A 51 9.28 14.30 -6.60
N TYR A 52 9.66 14.55 -7.86
CA TYR A 52 8.78 15.13 -8.87
C TYR A 52 8.64 14.30 -10.16
N LEU A 53 9.46 13.25 -10.32
CA LEU A 53 9.62 12.57 -11.61
C LEU A 53 9.35 11.07 -11.55
N SER A 54 9.19 10.50 -10.36
CA SER A 54 8.94 9.06 -10.19
C SER A 54 7.56 8.82 -9.61
N GLU A 55 6.83 7.89 -10.23
CA GLU A 55 5.65 7.28 -9.63
C GLU A 55 6.04 6.60 -8.30
N PRO A 56 5.17 6.67 -7.27
CA PRO A 56 5.44 6.06 -5.98
C PRO A 56 5.49 4.53 -6.10
N LYS A 57 6.36 3.92 -5.30
CA LYS A 57 6.52 2.46 -5.26
C LYS A 57 6.37 1.92 -3.85
N ILE A 58 5.98 0.65 -3.75
CA ILE A 58 5.90 -0.13 -2.52
C ILE A 58 6.81 -1.36 -2.67
N TRP A 59 7.74 -1.54 -1.74
CA TRP A 59 8.38 -2.83 -1.52
C TRP A 59 7.62 -3.57 -0.43
N VAL A 60 7.38 -4.85 -0.67
CA VAL A 60 6.81 -5.75 0.32
C VAL A 60 7.54 -7.08 0.25
N LYS A 61 7.81 -7.65 1.42
CA LYS A 61 8.33 -9.01 1.59
C LYS A 61 7.60 -9.70 2.72
N VAL A 62 7.23 -10.96 2.50
CA VAL A 62 6.51 -11.78 3.48
C VAL A 62 7.32 -13.00 3.90
N GLU A 63 7.25 -13.36 5.18
CA GLU A 63 7.81 -14.61 5.70
C GLU A 63 6.88 -15.79 5.39
N LYS A 64 5.57 -15.59 5.59
CA LYS A 64 4.50 -16.59 5.37
C LYS A 64 3.44 -16.03 4.44
N GLY A 65 2.72 -16.92 3.76
CA GLY A 65 1.75 -16.52 2.73
C GLY A 65 2.43 -15.96 1.49
N ASN A 66 1.74 -15.03 0.81
CA ASN A 66 2.22 -14.39 -0.41
C ASN A 66 1.94 -12.88 -0.38
N ILE A 67 2.69 -12.12 -1.19
CA ILE A 67 2.60 -10.66 -1.21
C ILE A 67 1.24 -10.13 -1.67
N LYS A 68 0.51 -10.87 -2.51
CA LYS A 68 -0.78 -10.42 -3.05
C LYS A 68 -1.80 -10.35 -1.91
N GLU A 69 -1.87 -11.41 -1.12
CA GLU A 69 -2.74 -11.47 0.06
C GLU A 69 -2.39 -10.38 1.08
N ALA A 70 -1.10 -10.15 1.35
CA ALA A 70 -0.68 -9.08 2.26
C ALA A 70 -1.11 -7.69 1.77
N LEU A 71 -0.94 -7.40 0.47
CA LEU A 71 -1.36 -6.13 -0.12
C LEU A 71 -2.89 -5.96 -0.15
N GLU A 72 -3.64 -7.02 -0.45
CA GLU A 72 -5.11 -7.02 -0.41
C GLU A 72 -5.61 -6.75 1.03
N ASN A 73 -5.03 -7.42 2.03
CA ASN A 73 -5.37 -7.19 3.44
C ASN A 73 -5.04 -5.77 3.91
N ALA A 74 -3.88 -5.23 3.51
CA ALA A 74 -3.49 -3.87 3.83
C ALA A 74 -4.46 -2.83 3.25
N ALA A 75 -4.91 -3.04 2.00
CA ALA A 75 -5.90 -2.18 1.36
C ALA A 75 -7.27 -2.27 2.05
N GLU A 76 -7.73 -3.47 2.41
CA GLU A 76 -9.00 -3.67 3.11
C GLU A 76 -8.97 -3.00 4.50
N SER A 77 -7.89 -3.17 5.26
CA SER A 77 -7.69 -2.49 6.55
C SER A 77 -7.81 -0.97 6.41
N LEU A 78 -7.19 -0.38 5.38
CA LEU A 78 -7.27 1.06 5.13
C LEU A 78 -8.70 1.51 4.79
N ILE A 79 -9.45 0.71 4.04
CA ILE A 79 -10.88 0.97 3.75
C ILE A 79 -11.71 0.95 5.03
N GLU A 80 -11.48 -0.02 5.92
CA GLU A 80 -12.20 -0.12 7.19
C GLU A 80 -11.90 1.06 8.12
N ILE A 81 -10.63 1.42 8.28
CA ILE A 81 -10.20 2.56 9.12
C ILE A 81 -10.81 3.87 8.60
N THR A 82 -10.75 4.11 7.29
CA THR A 82 -11.29 5.34 6.69
C THR A 82 -12.82 5.40 6.76
N ARG A 83 -13.50 4.25 6.65
CA ARG A 83 -14.94 4.15 6.89
C ARG A 83 -15.30 4.47 8.34
N GLU A 84 -14.59 3.89 9.30
CA GLU A 84 -14.82 4.17 10.72
C GLU A 84 -14.60 5.65 11.05
N PHE A 85 -13.51 6.23 10.53
CA PHE A 85 -13.18 7.64 10.66
C PHE A 85 -14.32 8.54 10.16
N ARG A 86 -14.86 8.25 8.97
CA ARG A 86 -16.00 8.97 8.40
C ARG A 86 -17.23 8.89 9.29
N GLU A 87 -17.57 7.71 9.79
CA GLU A 87 -18.73 7.53 10.67
C GLU A 87 -18.57 8.24 12.01
N LYS A 88 -17.36 8.29 12.56
CA LYS A 88 -17.04 9.08 13.75
C LYS A 88 -17.23 10.58 13.51
N PHE A 89 -16.80 11.11 12.36
CA PHE A 89 -17.03 12.51 12.03
C PHE A 89 -18.51 12.87 11.90
N LYS A 90 -19.32 12.04 11.22
CA LYS A 90 -20.77 12.26 11.09
C LYS A 90 -21.52 12.34 12.42
N LYS A 91 -20.99 11.71 13.47
CA LYS A 91 -21.59 11.73 14.81
C LYS A 91 -21.13 12.94 15.63
N ALA A 92 -19.95 13.48 15.33
CA ALA A 92 -19.32 14.54 16.09
C ALA A 92 -19.66 15.94 15.57
N LEU A 93 -19.96 16.07 14.28
CA LEU A 93 -20.31 17.31 13.58
C LEU A 93 -21.77 17.25 13.10
#